data_AF-A0A529UI20-F1
#
_entry.id   AF-A0A529UI20-F1
#
_cell.length_a   1.000
_cell.length_b   1.000
_cell.length_c   1.000
_cell.angle_alpha   90.00
_cell.angle_beta   90.00
_cell.angle_gamma   90.00
#
_symmetry.space_group_name_H-M   'P 1'
#
loop_
_entity.id
_entity.type
_entity.pdbx_description
1 polymer ?
#
loop_
_entity_poly.entity_id
_entity_poly.type
_entity_poly.pdbx_seq_one_letter_code
_entity_poly.pdbx_strand_id
1 'polypeptide(L)'
;MALDLSAETTARKAATPPGRYLFGPVADFLMLGGSAFLILPVLFFVPRDYEGPLAATMIVVAYLVNYPHFAHSYQIFYRNFGRKARGEGYDRSLQLRYIFAGVIVPVIMALFFAYGAAASNTRMLGFAANAMFFFVGWHYVKQGYGMLMVDAVLKRKFFDDRDKKVLLVNSYAVWILAWLQTNTAVTQGQYYGLQYYTFAAPSWITDIAVLAAVGSTAATLLMLVRRWRKNGGLPYNGIVAYVASLYLWILIARINPLWLLVVPALHSLQYLAVVWRYQTNVERDVSDAASDPEPKILSVLGPRYRLRVLGFIIGGGALGYLGFWLIPFVLTALVPYDKQVLGSSLFFFIVLIFINVHHYFLDNVMWRRGNPEVSKYLFR
;
A
#
# COMPACT_ATOMS: atom_id res chain seq x y z
N MET A 1 52.37 39.50 14.09
CA MET A 1 52.29 38.05 13.80
C MET A 1 50.84 37.64 14.04
N ALA A 2 50.01 37.75 12.99
CA ALA A 2 48.58 37.52 13.04
C ALA A 2 48.30 36.04 12.79
N LEU A 3 47.64 35.38 13.73
CA LEU A 3 47.15 34.01 13.58
C LEU A 3 45.72 34.09 13.05
N ASP A 4 45.58 33.85 11.75
CA ASP A 4 44.32 33.79 11.04
C ASP A 4 43.68 32.41 11.28
N LEU A 5 42.65 32.38 12.12
CA LEU A 5 41.79 31.22 12.34
C LEU A 5 40.73 31.20 11.23
N SER A 6 41.05 30.64 10.07
CA SER A 6 40.04 30.39 9.04
C SER A 6 39.17 29.20 9.45
N ALA A 7 38.09 29.49 10.17
CA ALA A 7 36.97 28.58 10.33
C ALA A 7 36.35 28.33 8.96
N GLU A 8 36.72 27.21 8.34
CA GLU A 8 36.07 26.69 7.14
C GLU A 8 34.66 26.20 7.50
N THR A 9 33.76 27.18 7.63
CA THR A 9 32.35 26.96 7.80
C THR A 9 31.80 26.61 6.43
N THR A 10 31.94 25.34 6.02
CA THR A 10 31.17 24.80 4.89
C THR A 10 29.69 25.12 5.15
N ALA A 11 29.19 26.12 4.44
CA ALA A 11 27.81 26.54 4.52
C ALA A 11 26.94 25.33 4.15
N ARG A 12 26.31 24.72 5.17
CA ARG A 12 25.20 23.79 4.97
C ARG A 12 24.18 24.54 4.13
N LYS A 13 24.10 24.19 2.84
CA LYS A 13 23.09 24.63 1.88
C LYS A 13 21.75 24.65 2.62
N ALA A 14 21.20 25.84 2.84
CA ALA A 14 19.96 26.00 3.60
C ALA A 14 18.92 25.05 3.03
N ALA A 15 18.38 24.17 3.88
CA ALA A 15 17.38 23.19 3.46
C ALA A 15 16.20 23.96 2.86
N THR A 16 15.94 23.73 1.57
CA THR A 16 14.74 24.25 0.90
C THR A 16 13.54 23.92 1.78
N PRO A 17 12.63 24.87 2.06
CA PRO A 17 11.47 24.57 2.88
C PRO A 17 10.74 23.35 2.29
N PRO A 18 10.38 22.35 3.12
CA PRO A 18 9.77 21.13 2.62
C PRO A 18 8.53 21.50 1.80
N GLY A 19 8.47 20.96 0.59
CA GLY A 19 7.37 21.24 -0.33
C GLY A 19 6.03 20.88 0.30
N ARG A 20 4.99 21.68 0.02
CA ARG A 20 3.61 21.42 0.51
C ARG A 20 2.97 20.17 -0.10
N TYR A 21 3.66 19.50 -1.01
CA TYR A 21 3.19 18.43 -1.88
C TYR A 21 4.33 17.43 -2.14
N LEU A 22 3.98 16.18 -2.44
CA LEU A 22 4.94 15.14 -2.86
C LEU A 22 5.50 15.47 -4.25
N PHE A 23 4.61 15.76 -5.20
CA PHE A 23 4.96 16.14 -6.58
C PHE A 23 4.28 17.45 -7.01
N GLY A 24 3.07 17.71 -6.52
CA GLY A 24 2.34 18.94 -6.82
C GLY A 24 0.84 18.81 -6.49
N PRO A 25 0.08 19.91 -6.45
CA PRO A 25 -1.32 19.89 -6.01
C PRO A 25 -2.22 18.95 -6.82
N VAL A 26 -2.08 18.96 -8.15
CA VAL A 26 -2.89 18.15 -9.07
C VAL A 26 -2.45 16.69 -9.07
N ALA A 27 -1.14 16.44 -9.19
CA ALA A 27 -0.58 15.09 -9.17
C ALA A 27 -0.92 14.38 -7.84
N ASP A 28 -0.71 15.04 -6.71
CA ASP A 28 -1.06 14.51 -5.40
C ASP A 28 -2.58 14.28 -5.27
N PHE A 29 -3.42 15.18 -5.76
CA PHE A 29 -4.88 14.97 -5.74
C PHE A 29 -5.25 13.69 -6.50
N LEU A 30 -4.79 13.56 -7.75
CA LEU A 30 -5.11 12.40 -8.60
C LEU A 30 -4.56 11.10 -8.01
N MET A 31 -3.29 11.09 -7.59
CA MET A 31 -2.62 9.88 -7.11
C MET A 31 -3.12 9.43 -5.73
N LEU A 32 -3.45 10.37 -4.83
CA LEU A 32 -3.77 10.01 -3.46
C LEU A 32 -5.22 9.57 -3.25
N GLY A 33 -6.12 9.78 -4.22
CA GLY A 33 -7.50 9.29 -4.15
C GLY A 33 -8.50 10.06 -5.02
N GLY A 34 -8.14 11.23 -5.53
CA GLY A 34 -8.99 12.09 -6.36
C GLY A 34 -9.46 11.40 -7.64
N SER A 35 -8.61 10.57 -8.26
CA SER A 35 -8.99 9.76 -9.43
C SER A 35 -10.20 8.86 -9.17
N ALA A 36 -10.42 8.42 -7.92
CA ALA A 36 -11.58 7.61 -7.59
C ALA A 36 -12.90 8.37 -7.76
N PHE A 37 -12.91 9.66 -7.41
CA PHE A 37 -14.07 10.53 -7.57
C PHE A 37 -14.36 10.87 -9.03
N LEU A 38 -13.37 10.74 -9.92
CA LEU A 38 -13.54 10.96 -11.36
C LEU A 38 -13.98 9.68 -12.08
N ILE A 39 -13.36 8.55 -11.75
CA ILE A 39 -13.58 7.28 -12.45
C ILE A 39 -14.89 6.61 -12.02
N LEU A 40 -15.21 6.60 -10.73
CA LEU A 40 -16.37 5.88 -10.23
C LEU A 40 -17.70 6.37 -10.86
N PRO A 41 -17.98 7.68 -10.98
CA PRO A 41 -19.17 8.16 -11.69
C PRO A 41 -19.24 7.69 -13.14
N VAL A 42 -18.10 7.66 -13.86
CA VAL A 42 -18.05 7.20 -15.25
C VAL A 42 -18.40 5.72 -15.34
N LEU A 43 -17.90 4.89 -14.41
CA LEU A 43 -18.20 3.46 -14.40
C LEU A 43 -19.68 3.12 -14.20
N PHE A 44 -20.50 4.02 -13.63
CA PHE A 44 -21.95 3.81 -13.55
C PHE A 44 -22.65 3.87 -14.92
N PHE A 45 -22.01 4.49 -15.91
CA PHE A 45 -22.51 4.56 -17.29
C PHE A 45 -21.91 3.48 -18.19
N VAL A 46 -20.98 2.65 -17.68
CA VAL A 46 -20.37 1.56 -18.44
C VAL A 46 -21.22 0.30 -18.31
N PRO A 47 -21.76 -0.26 -19.41
CA PRO A 47 -22.51 -1.51 -19.38
C PRO A 47 -21.66 -2.68 -18.89
N ARG A 48 -22.29 -3.67 -18.26
CA ARG A 48 -21.60 -4.86 -17.72
C ARG A 48 -20.94 -5.73 -18.80
N ASP A 49 -21.40 -5.66 -20.05
CA ASP A 49 -20.79 -6.39 -21.16
C ASP A 49 -19.32 -5.97 -21.41
N TYR A 50 -18.89 -4.82 -20.88
CA TYR A 50 -17.50 -4.36 -20.91
C TYR A 50 -16.63 -4.90 -19.76
N GLU A 51 -17.14 -5.79 -18.90
CA GLU A 51 -16.37 -6.37 -17.79
C GLU A 51 -15.10 -7.08 -18.27
N GLY A 52 -15.20 -7.90 -19.33
CA GLY A 52 -14.05 -8.61 -19.92
C GLY A 52 -12.97 -7.65 -20.45
N PRO A 53 -13.31 -6.71 -21.36
CA PRO A 53 -12.38 -5.69 -21.82
C PRO A 53 -11.77 -4.83 -20.70
N LEU A 54 -12.58 -4.45 -19.70
CA LEU A 54 -12.09 -3.70 -18.55
C LEU A 54 -11.10 -4.53 -17.71
N ALA A 55 -11.41 -5.79 -17.44
CA ALA A 55 -10.52 -6.70 -16.73
C ALA A 55 -9.19 -6.89 -17.48
N ALA A 56 -9.22 -7.07 -18.80
CA ALA A 56 -8.03 -7.14 -19.63
C ALA A 56 -7.20 -5.85 -19.57
N THR A 57 -7.86 -4.69 -19.62
CA THR A 57 -7.20 -3.39 -19.45
C THR A 57 -6.57 -3.26 -18.05
N MET A 58 -7.28 -3.68 -17.00
CA MET A 58 -6.77 -3.62 -15.63
C MET A 58 -5.62 -4.61 -15.38
N ILE A 59 -5.53 -5.72 -16.11
CA ILE A 59 -4.32 -6.57 -16.11
C ILE A 59 -3.13 -5.78 -16.63
N VAL A 60 -3.25 -5.08 -17.76
CA VAL A 60 -2.16 -4.24 -18.28
C VAL A 60 -1.79 -3.13 -17.29
N VAL A 61 -2.77 -2.47 -16.68
CA VAL A 61 -2.52 -1.48 -15.63
C VAL A 61 -1.84 -2.11 -14.41
N ALA A 62 -2.18 -3.35 -14.05
CA ALA A 62 -1.56 -4.06 -12.94
C ALA A 62 -0.06 -4.24 -13.15
N TYR A 63 0.40 -4.53 -14.38
CA TYR A 63 1.83 -4.58 -14.71
C TYR A 63 2.56 -3.26 -14.48
N LEU A 64 1.90 -2.15 -14.77
CA LEU A 64 2.51 -0.82 -14.70
C LEU A 64 2.47 -0.21 -13.29
N VAL A 65 1.47 -0.56 -12.49
CA VAL A 65 1.18 0.11 -11.23
C VAL A 65 1.11 -0.86 -10.06
N ASN A 66 0.36 -1.96 -10.18
CA ASN A 66 0.07 -2.83 -9.05
C ASN A 66 1.24 -3.77 -8.70
N TYR A 67 1.85 -4.45 -9.67
CA TYR A 67 3.00 -5.32 -9.39
C TYR A 67 4.23 -4.52 -8.93
N PRO A 68 4.58 -3.36 -9.53
CA PRO A 68 5.63 -2.51 -8.99
C PRO A 68 5.32 -2.01 -7.58
N HIS A 69 4.06 -1.71 -7.25
CA HIS A 69 3.65 -1.34 -5.89
C HIS A 69 4.07 -2.40 -4.86
N PHE A 70 3.71 -3.66 -5.07
CA PHE A 70 4.14 -4.75 -4.19
C PHE A 70 5.66 -4.87 -4.17
N ALA A 71 6.31 -4.94 -5.34
CA ALA A 71 7.75 -5.17 -5.46
C ALA A 71 8.58 -4.07 -4.78
N HIS A 72 8.15 -2.81 -4.88
CA HIS A 72 8.82 -1.71 -4.20
C HIS A 72 8.76 -1.84 -2.68
N SER A 73 7.68 -2.42 -2.12
CA SER A 73 7.65 -2.76 -0.69
C SER A 73 8.79 -3.70 -0.33
N TYR A 74 9.01 -4.76 -1.13
CA TYR A 74 10.11 -5.71 -0.90
C TYR A 74 11.49 -5.04 -1.08
N GLN A 75 11.69 -4.25 -2.13
CA GLN A 75 12.95 -3.55 -2.37
C GLN A 75 13.32 -2.64 -1.20
N ILE A 76 12.38 -1.82 -0.70
CA ILE A 76 12.65 -0.92 0.43
C ILE A 76 12.79 -1.69 1.74
N PHE A 77 11.94 -2.69 1.98
CA PHE A 77 11.92 -3.44 3.22
C PHE A 77 13.24 -4.20 3.42
N TYR A 78 13.66 -4.96 2.41
CA TYR A 78 14.83 -5.84 2.49
C TYR A 78 16.16 -5.13 2.20
N ARG A 79 16.14 -3.89 1.70
CA ARG A 79 17.35 -3.08 1.62
C ARG A 79 18.00 -2.95 2.99
N ASN A 80 19.27 -3.35 3.08
CA ASN A 80 20.06 -3.35 4.31
C ASN A 80 19.37 -4.09 5.47
N PHE A 81 18.65 -5.19 5.19
CA PHE A 81 17.87 -5.92 6.20
C PHE A 81 18.73 -6.39 7.38
N GLY A 82 19.98 -6.80 7.15
CA GLY A 82 20.90 -7.19 8.23
C GLY A 82 21.09 -6.09 9.28
N ARG A 83 21.20 -4.83 8.85
CA ARG A 83 21.30 -3.65 9.74
C ARG A 83 20.02 -3.49 10.58
N LYS A 84 18.86 -3.58 9.92
CA LYS A 84 17.53 -3.49 10.56
C LYS A 84 17.30 -4.62 11.57
N ALA A 85 17.67 -5.85 11.22
CA ALA A 85 17.52 -7.04 12.05
C ALA A 85 18.47 -7.03 13.26
N ARG A 86 19.67 -6.44 13.14
CA ARG A 86 20.59 -6.25 14.28
C ARG A 86 20.24 -5.05 15.16
N GLY A 87 19.32 -4.19 14.73
CA GLY A 87 18.88 -3.01 15.50
C GLY A 87 19.81 -1.80 15.36
N GLU A 88 20.71 -1.81 14.38
CA GLU A 88 21.66 -0.71 14.14
C GLU A 88 20.91 0.54 13.64
N GLY A 89 20.68 1.50 14.55
CA GLY A 89 19.93 2.72 14.28
C GLY A 89 18.41 2.58 14.38
N TYR A 90 17.90 1.48 14.93
CA TYR A 90 16.45 1.23 15.13
C TYR A 90 16.16 0.91 16.59
N ASP A 91 15.03 1.37 17.11
CA ASP A 91 14.57 0.99 18.44
C ASP A 91 14.19 -0.50 18.49
N ARG A 92 14.22 -1.09 19.69
CA ARG A 92 13.96 -2.52 19.89
C ARG A 92 12.58 -2.94 19.39
N SER A 93 11.56 -2.08 19.55
CA SER A 93 10.20 -2.38 19.06
C SER A 93 10.18 -2.50 17.54
N LEU A 94 10.85 -1.58 16.83
CA LEU A 94 10.90 -1.60 15.38
C LEU A 94 11.79 -2.74 14.83
N GLN A 95 12.91 -3.04 15.49
CA GLN A 95 13.75 -4.20 15.17
C GLN A 95 12.94 -5.51 15.21
N LEU A 96 12.21 -5.76 16.30
CA LEU A 96 11.39 -6.97 16.46
C LEU A 96 10.29 -7.05 15.38
N ARG A 97 9.71 -5.91 15.01
CA ARG A 97 8.73 -5.84 13.91
C ARG A 97 9.34 -6.18 12.56
N TYR A 98 10.57 -5.74 12.28
CA TYR A 98 11.28 -6.11 11.05
C TYR A 98 11.58 -7.61 11.00
N ILE A 99 12.02 -8.21 12.10
CA ILE A 99 12.26 -9.66 12.17
C ILE A 99 10.95 -10.43 11.99
N PHE A 100 9.89 -10.01 12.70
CA PHE A 100 8.59 -10.66 12.60
C PHE A 100 8.03 -10.61 11.18
N ALA A 101 7.96 -9.41 10.58
CA ALA A 101 7.41 -9.26 9.23
C ALA A 101 8.34 -9.82 8.14
N GLY A 102 9.66 -9.73 8.31
CA GLY A 102 10.64 -10.12 7.29
C GLY A 102 11.03 -11.59 7.29
N VAL A 103 10.85 -12.30 8.41
CA VAL A 103 11.29 -13.69 8.57
C VAL A 103 10.15 -14.57 9.06
N ILE A 104 9.53 -14.22 10.19
CA ILE A 104 8.55 -15.10 10.84
C ILE A 104 7.29 -15.25 9.98
N VAL A 105 6.69 -14.14 9.54
CA VAL A 105 5.49 -14.14 8.68
C VAL A 105 5.68 -14.97 7.40
N PRO A 106 6.70 -14.72 6.55
CA PRO A 106 6.85 -15.48 5.32
C PRO A 106 7.15 -16.96 5.55
N VAL A 107 7.89 -17.32 6.62
CA VAL A 107 8.12 -18.73 6.98
C VAL A 107 6.81 -19.43 7.36
N ILE A 108 6.00 -18.81 8.23
CA ILE A 108 4.68 -19.36 8.61
C ILE A 108 3.80 -19.55 7.39
N MET A 109 3.76 -18.56 6.49
CA MET A 109 2.97 -18.63 5.27
C MET A 109 3.46 -19.73 4.32
N ALA A 110 4.78 -19.85 4.14
CA ALA A 110 5.37 -20.91 3.31
C ALA A 110 5.02 -22.30 3.85
N LEU A 111 5.15 -22.52 5.17
CA LEU A 111 4.76 -23.77 5.81
C LEU A 111 3.26 -24.06 5.68
N PHE A 112 2.41 -23.04 5.87
CA PHE A 112 0.97 -23.15 5.72
C PHE A 112 0.58 -23.60 4.31
N PHE A 113 1.13 -22.95 3.27
CA PHE A 113 0.82 -23.28 1.88
C PHE A 113 1.41 -24.63 1.46
N ALA A 114 2.65 -24.93 1.86
CA ALA A 114 3.28 -26.21 1.58
C ALA A 114 2.48 -27.37 2.17
N TYR A 115 2.06 -27.25 3.43
CA TYR A 115 1.21 -28.24 4.07
C TYR A 115 -0.16 -28.35 3.41
N GLY A 116 -0.84 -27.23 3.15
CA GLY A 116 -2.16 -27.22 2.53
C GLY A 116 -2.16 -27.85 1.13
N ALA A 117 -1.11 -27.60 0.34
CA ALA A 117 -0.91 -28.21 -0.97
C ALA A 117 -0.58 -29.71 -0.86
N ALA A 118 0.37 -30.10 0.01
CA ALA A 118 0.78 -31.49 0.18
C ALA A 118 -0.35 -32.39 0.71
N ALA A 119 -1.22 -31.85 1.57
CA ALA A 119 -2.39 -32.54 2.11
C ALA A 119 -3.62 -32.48 1.19
N SER A 120 -3.52 -31.85 0.01
CA SER A 120 -4.64 -31.58 -0.90
C SER A 120 -5.87 -30.95 -0.22
N ASN A 121 -5.64 -30.13 0.81
CA ASN A 121 -6.70 -29.59 1.66
C ASN A 121 -7.19 -28.24 1.13
N THR A 122 -8.13 -28.29 0.18
CA THR A 122 -8.73 -27.10 -0.45
C THR A 122 -9.37 -26.16 0.56
N ARG A 123 -10.01 -26.70 1.62
CA ARG A 123 -10.63 -25.89 2.67
C ARG A 123 -9.60 -25.09 3.46
N MET A 124 -8.46 -25.70 3.80
CA MET A 124 -7.35 -25.01 4.46
C MET A 124 -6.81 -23.90 3.57
N LEU A 125 -6.54 -24.18 2.29
CA LEU A 125 -6.07 -23.17 1.33
C LEU A 125 -7.09 -22.04 1.16
N GLY A 126 -8.40 -22.34 1.17
CA GLY A 126 -9.49 -21.36 1.14
C GLY A 126 -9.48 -20.40 2.33
N PHE A 127 -8.95 -20.80 3.51
CA PHE A 127 -8.76 -19.86 4.63
C PHE A 127 -7.71 -18.79 4.32
N ALA A 128 -6.74 -19.04 3.44
CA ALA A 128 -5.79 -18.02 3.02
C ALA A 128 -6.47 -16.92 2.17
N ALA A 129 -7.44 -17.28 1.33
CA ALA A 129 -8.23 -16.30 0.58
C ALA A 129 -9.04 -15.41 1.54
N ASN A 130 -9.68 -16.01 2.54
CA ASN A 130 -10.38 -15.28 3.59
C ASN A 130 -9.45 -14.32 4.35
N ALA A 131 -8.26 -14.79 4.75
CA ALA A 131 -7.26 -13.95 5.41
C ALA A 131 -6.85 -12.77 4.51
N MET A 132 -6.59 -13.02 3.23
CA MET A 132 -6.27 -11.97 2.26
C MET A 132 -7.39 -10.92 2.16
N PHE A 133 -8.64 -11.34 1.97
CA PHE A 133 -9.78 -10.42 1.87
C PHE A 133 -10.06 -9.66 3.17
N PHE A 134 -9.73 -10.24 4.33
CA PHE A 134 -9.78 -9.52 5.59
C PHE A 134 -8.70 -8.44 5.67
N PHE A 135 -7.44 -8.80 5.37
CA PHE A 135 -6.30 -7.89 5.50
C PHE A 135 -6.23 -6.82 4.41
N VAL A 136 -6.78 -7.04 3.21
CA VAL A 136 -6.79 -6.01 2.15
C VAL A 136 -7.57 -4.77 2.59
N GLY A 137 -8.75 -4.95 3.20
CA GLY A 137 -9.53 -3.82 3.71
C GLY A 137 -8.81 -3.10 4.86
N TRP A 138 -8.18 -3.86 5.78
CA TRP A 138 -7.38 -3.31 6.87
C TRP A 138 -6.20 -2.49 6.35
N HIS A 139 -5.52 -3.00 5.32
CA HIS A 139 -4.39 -2.36 4.70
C HIS A 139 -4.81 -1.05 4.03
N TYR A 140 -5.91 -1.06 3.26
CA TYR A 140 -6.42 0.11 2.54
C TYR A 140 -6.83 1.24 3.49
N VAL A 141 -7.61 0.96 4.54
CA VAL A 141 -8.01 2.02 5.49
C VAL A 141 -6.82 2.62 6.22
N LYS A 142 -5.81 1.80 6.53
CA LYS A 142 -4.58 2.29 7.16
C LYS A 142 -3.72 3.10 6.22
N GLN A 143 -3.67 2.74 4.94
CA GLN A 143 -2.98 3.55 3.92
C GLN A 143 -3.68 4.91 3.76
N GLY A 144 -5.01 4.95 3.65
CA GLY A 144 -5.78 6.19 3.59
C GLY A 144 -5.55 7.09 4.82
N TYR A 145 -5.56 6.51 6.02
CA TYR A 145 -5.17 7.20 7.26
C TYR A 145 -3.72 7.72 7.21
N GLY A 146 -2.78 6.90 6.74
CA GLY A 146 -1.37 7.27 6.57
C GLY A 146 -1.19 8.45 5.62
N MET A 147 -1.90 8.45 4.48
CA MET A 147 -1.86 9.54 3.50
C MET A 147 -2.39 10.85 4.08
N LEU A 148 -3.45 10.78 4.90
CA LEU A 148 -3.95 11.94 5.63
C LEU A 148 -2.88 12.52 6.57
N MET A 149 -2.14 11.66 7.27
CA MET A 149 -1.03 12.09 8.13
C MET A 149 0.13 12.68 7.33
N VAL A 150 0.49 12.08 6.19
CA VAL A 150 1.55 12.60 5.31
C VAL A 150 1.20 14.00 4.80
N ASP A 151 0.00 14.19 4.24
CA ASP A 151 -0.46 15.49 3.74
C ASP A 151 -0.57 16.53 4.87
N ALA A 152 -1.00 16.11 6.06
CA ALA A 152 -1.02 16.96 7.25
C ALA A 152 0.37 17.47 7.65
N VAL A 153 1.40 16.61 7.57
CA VAL A 153 2.79 17.00 7.85
C VAL A 153 3.31 17.96 6.78
N LEU A 154 3.15 17.63 5.49
CA LEU A 154 3.63 18.46 4.37
C LEU A 154 3.00 19.86 4.40
N LYS A 155 1.72 19.96 4.74
CA LYS A 155 0.98 21.23 4.83
C LYS A 155 1.04 21.90 6.20
N ARG A 156 1.77 21.31 7.16
CA ARG A 156 1.86 21.77 8.56
C ARG A 156 0.49 21.95 9.24
N LYS A 157 -0.48 21.11 8.88
CA LYS A 157 -1.85 21.08 9.43
C LYS A 157 -2.02 19.86 10.33
N PHE A 158 -1.25 19.81 11.42
CA PHE A 158 -1.16 18.63 12.29
C PHE A 158 -2.47 18.34 13.03
N PHE A 159 -2.83 17.06 13.09
CA PHE A 159 -3.86 16.53 13.97
C PHE A 159 -3.26 16.26 15.36
N ASP A 160 -4.03 16.54 16.41
CA ASP A 160 -3.65 16.13 17.75
C ASP A 160 -3.94 14.64 17.97
N ASP A 161 -3.62 14.11 19.15
CA ASP A 161 -3.77 12.67 19.40
C ASP A 161 -5.23 12.23 19.55
N ARG A 162 -6.13 13.14 19.95
CA ARG A 162 -7.57 12.86 19.98
C ARG A 162 -8.13 12.77 18.57
N ASP A 163 -7.79 13.72 17.71
CA ASP A 163 -8.17 13.73 16.31
C ASP A 163 -7.69 12.46 15.59
N LYS A 164 -6.42 12.08 15.80
CA LYS A 164 -5.84 10.85 15.25
C LYS A 164 -6.61 9.61 15.71
N LYS A 165 -7.01 9.56 16.98
CA LYS A 165 -7.78 8.44 17.52
C LYS A 165 -9.18 8.37 16.91
N VAL A 166 -9.86 9.51 16.72
CA VAL A 166 -11.17 9.55 16.04
C VAL A 166 -11.07 9.01 14.62
N LEU A 167 -10.09 9.48 13.84
CA LEU A 167 -9.83 8.99 12.48
C LEU A 167 -9.50 7.50 12.45
N LEU A 168 -8.68 7.02 13.38
CA LEU A 168 -8.30 5.61 13.45
C LEU A 168 -9.48 4.70 13.82
N VAL A 169 -10.30 5.11 14.79
CA VAL A 169 -11.52 4.38 15.17
C VAL A 169 -12.49 4.31 13.99
N ASN A 170 -12.68 5.41 13.26
CA ASN A 170 -13.52 5.43 12.07
C ASN A 170 -12.98 4.50 10.96
N SER A 171 -11.66 4.52 10.73
CA SER A 171 -11.00 3.61 9.79
C SER A 171 -11.32 2.14 10.08
N TYR A 172 -11.19 1.72 11.35
CA TYR A 172 -11.47 0.34 11.73
C TYR A 172 -12.95 0.00 11.73
N ALA A 173 -13.83 0.91 12.16
CA ALA A 173 -15.26 0.67 12.13
C ALA A 173 -15.78 0.47 10.69
N VAL A 174 -15.35 1.32 9.75
CA VAL A 174 -15.72 1.22 8.33
C VAL A 174 -15.16 -0.06 7.71
N TRP A 175 -13.91 -0.42 8.01
CA TRP A 175 -13.32 -1.67 7.53
C TRP A 175 -14.08 -2.90 8.02
N ILE A 176 -14.36 -3.00 9.33
CA ILE A 176 -15.08 -4.13 9.91
C ILE A 176 -16.47 -4.24 9.29
N LEU A 177 -17.19 -3.12 9.15
CA LEU A 177 -18.48 -3.10 8.50
C LEU A 177 -18.40 -3.62 7.06
N ALA A 178 -17.45 -3.13 6.25
CA ALA A 178 -17.32 -3.53 4.86
C ALA A 178 -16.95 -5.02 4.72
N TRP A 179 -16.13 -5.55 5.63
CA TRP A 179 -15.80 -6.97 5.67
C TRP A 179 -17.02 -7.82 6.04
N LEU A 180 -17.75 -7.48 7.11
CA LEU A 180 -18.98 -8.18 7.50
C LEU A 180 -20.02 -8.19 6.38
N GLN A 181 -20.25 -7.01 5.80
CA GLN A 181 -21.12 -6.84 4.65
C GLN A 181 -20.76 -7.80 3.51
N THR A 182 -19.48 -7.88 3.15
CA THR A 182 -18.98 -8.79 2.10
C THR A 182 -19.24 -10.25 2.44
N ASN A 183 -18.97 -10.67 3.68
CA ASN A 183 -19.23 -12.04 4.14
C ASN A 183 -20.72 -12.39 4.13
N THR A 184 -21.62 -11.44 4.40
CA THR A 184 -23.06 -11.66 4.34
C THR A 184 -23.57 -11.86 2.90
N ALA A 185 -22.97 -11.19 1.90
CA ALA A 185 -23.45 -11.29 0.52
C ALA A 185 -22.82 -12.43 -0.28
N VAL A 186 -21.61 -12.85 0.07
CA VAL A 186 -20.91 -13.95 -0.60
C VAL A 186 -20.78 -15.04 0.44
N THR A 187 -21.53 -16.14 0.32
CA THR A 187 -21.45 -17.29 1.27
C THR A 187 -20.40 -18.32 0.83
N GLN A 188 -20.24 -18.47 -0.48
CA GLN A 188 -19.25 -19.30 -1.13
C GLN A 188 -18.75 -18.58 -2.38
N GLY A 189 -17.46 -18.70 -2.66
CA GLY A 189 -16.85 -18.16 -3.87
C GLY A 189 -15.76 -19.07 -4.42
N GLN A 190 -15.36 -18.80 -5.66
CA GLN A 190 -14.15 -19.37 -6.23
C GLN A 190 -13.13 -18.25 -6.46
N TYR A 191 -11.88 -18.51 -6.08
CA TYR A 191 -10.78 -17.59 -6.30
C TYR A 191 -9.61 -18.35 -6.92
N TYR A 192 -9.30 -18.03 -8.18
CA TYR A 192 -8.27 -18.70 -8.99
C TYR A 192 -8.30 -20.23 -8.88
N GLY A 193 -9.48 -20.81 -9.09
CA GLY A 193 -9.68 -22.26 -9.14
C GLY A 193 -9.87 -22.94 -7.78
N LEU A 194 -9.72 -22.22 -6.66
CA LEU A 194 -9.95 -22.76 -5.31
C LEU A 194 -11.23 -22.20 -4.70
N GLN A 195 -12.01 -23.08 -4.09
CA GLN A 195 -13.21 -22.69 -3.35
C GLN A 195 -12.84 -22.08 -2.00
N TYR A 196 -13.56 -21.04 -1.61
CA TYR A 196 -13.51 -20.51 -0.26
C TYR A 196 -14.92 -20.23 0.25
N TYR A 197 -15.07 -20.32 1.57
CA TYR A 197 -16.32 -20.07 2.29
C TYR A 197 -16.12 -18.88 3.20
N THR A 198 -17.10 -18.00 3.28
CA THR A 198 -17.06 -16.84 4.14
C THR A 198 -17.61 -17.15 5.53
N PHE A 199 -17.49 -16.19 6.43
CA PHE A 199 -17.93 -16.33 7.81
C PHE A 199 -19.36 -15.80 7.97
N ALA A 200 -20.27 -16.67 8.39
CA ALA A 200 -21.62 -16.25 8.78
C ALA A 200 -21.57 -15.46 10.09
N ALA A 201 -21.75 -14.14 10.01
CA ALA A 201 -21.90 -13.28 11.17
C ALA A 201 -23.40 -13.10 11.49
N PRO A 202 -23.82 -13.30 12.75
CA PRO A 202 -25.15 -12.90 13.22
C PRO A 202 -25.49 -11.46 12.84
N SER A 203 -26.76 -11.20 12.50
CA SER A 203 -27.23 -9.87 12.07
C SER A 203 -26.91 -8.78 13.11
N TRP A 204 -27.07 -9.07 14.39
CA TRP A 204 -26.79 -8.11 15.48
C TRP A 204 -25.33 -7.64 15.52
N ILE A 205 -24.35 -8.47 15.11
CA ILE A 205 -22.94 -8.04 14.99
C ILE A 205 -22.80 -7.02 13.86
N THR A 206 -23.50 -7.26 12.74
CA THR A 206 -23.53 -6.34 11.61
C THR A 206 -24.20 -5.02 12.01
N ASP A 207 -25.29 -5.06 12.77
CA ASP A 207 -25.98 -3.86 13.27
C ASP A 207 -25.08 -3.03 14.19
N ILE A 208 -24.34 -3.67 15.10
CA ILE A 208 -23.34 -2.99 15.94
C ILE A 208 -22.25 -2.35 15.08
N ALA A 209 -21.75 -3.05 14.05
CA ALA A 209 -20.75 -2.51 13.15
C ALA A 209 -21.28 -1.31 12.34
N VAL A 210 -22.54 -1.35 11.90
CA VAL A 210 -23.23 -0.21 11.27
C VAL A 210 -23.27 0.98 12.21
N LEU A 211 -23.77 0.79 13.45
CA LEU A 211 -23.84 1.86 14.44
C LEU A 211 -22.47 2.45 14.77
N ALA A 212 -21.44 1.60 14.92
CA ALA A 212 -20.07 2.04 15.14
C ALA A 212 -19.50 2.83 13.96
N ALA A 213 -19.74 2.39 12.71
CA ALA A 213 -19.30 3.09 11.51
C ALA A 213 -20.01 4.44 11.36
N VAL A 214 -21.34 4.50 11.55
CA VAL A 214 -22.11 5.75 11.47
C VAL A 214 -21.67 6.72 12.58
N GLY A 215 -21.62 6.28 13.83
CA GLY A 215 -21.23 7.11 14.96
C GLY A 215 -19.80 7.65 14.84
N SER A 216 -18.85 6.81 14.44
CA SER A 216 -17.45 7.24 14.21
C SER A 216 -17.29 8.15 12.99
N THR A 217 -18.12 7.97 11.95
CA THR A 217 -18.16 8.86 10.78
C THR A 217 -18.68 10.24 11.19
N ALA A 218 -19.78 10.29 11.93
CA ALA A 218 -20.32 11.54 12.47
C ALA A 218 -19.30 12.26 13.36
N ALA A 219 -18.63 11.53 14.26
CA ALA A 219 -17.57 12.09 15.10
C ALA A 219 -16.40 12.65 14.26
N THR A 220 -16.01 11.95 13.20
CA THR A 220 -14.97 12.40 12.26
C THR A 220 -15.38 13.69 11.54
N LEU A 221 -16.60 13.74 11.01
CA LEU A 221 -17.12 14.93 10.35
C LEU A 221 -17.20 16.14 11.30
N LEU A 222 -17.73 15.94 12.51
CA LEU A 222 -17.79 17.00 13.53
C LEU A 222 -16.39 17.51 13.90
N MET A 223 -15.42 16.61 14.06
CA MET A 223 -14.02 16.97 14.32
C MET A 223 -13.44 17.80 13.16
N LEU A 224 -13.63 17.36 11.91
CA LEU A 224 -13.13 18.07 10.73
C LEU A 224 -13.78 19.46 10.57
N VAL A 225 -15.09 19.59 10.80
CA VAL A 225 -15.81 20.87 10.76
C VAL A 225 -15.31 21.82 11.84
N ARG A 226 -15.15 21.34 13.08
CA ARG A 226 -14.61 22.16 14.18
C ARG A 226 -13.19 22.64 13.87
N ARG A 227 -12.34 21.77 13.33
CA ARG A 227 -10.97 22.13 12.93
C ARG A 227 -10.95 23.12 11.77
N TRP A 228 -11.81 22.94 10.77
CA TRP A 228 -11.94 23.90 9.67
C TRP A 228 -12.27 25.28 10.20
N ARG A 229 -13.30 25.39 11.06
CA ARG A 229 -13.74 26.66 11.65
C ARG A 229 -12.65 27.32 12.50
N LYS A 230 -11.88 26.52 13.26
CA LYS A 230 -10.83 27.04 14.14
C LYS A 230 -9.56 27.46 13.39
N ASN A 231 -9.15 26.68 12.38
CA ASN A 231 -7.81 26.79 11.78
C ASN A 231 -7.82 27.30 10.33
N GLY A 232 -8.99 27.58 9.74
CA GLY A 232 -9.11 28.11 8.38
C GLY A 232 -8.79 27.12 7.26
N GLY A 233 -8.65 25.82 7.54
CA GLY A 233 -8.60 24.79 6.50
C GLY A 233 -8.02 23.45 6.92
N LEU A 234 -8.08 22.48 6.00
CA LEU A 234 -7.67 21.08 6.19
C LEU A 234 -6.57 20.65 5.21
N PRO A 235 -5.86 19.54 5.47
CA PRO A 235 -4.99 18.89 4.49
C PRO A 235 -5.85 18.17 3.45
N TYR A 236 -6.32 18.91 2.44
CA TYR A 236 -7.40 18.45 1.55
C TYR A 236 -7.06 17.18 0.74
N ASN A 237 -5.84 17.04 0.21
CA ASN A 237 -5.43 15.82 -0.51
C ASN A 237 -5.45 14.61 0.43
N GLY A 238 -5.00 14.80 1.66
CA GLY A 238 -5.07 13.79 2.71
C GLY A 238 -6.50 13.40 3.07
N ILE A 239 -7.43 14.36 3.12
CA ILE A 239 -8.85 14.08 3.39
C ILE A 239 -9.48 13.32 2.22
N VAL A 240 -9.19 13.72 0.99
CA VAL A 240 -9.63 13.01 -0.23
C VAL A 240 -9.11 11.58 -0.21
N ALA A 241 -7.84 11.39 0.11
CA ALA A 241 -7.22 10.07 0.26
C ALA A 241 -7.92 9.21 1.30
N TYR A 242 -8.14 9.75 2.49
CA TYR A 242 -8.86 9.09 3.58
C TYR A 242 -10.28 8.68 3.17
N VAL A 243 -11.05 9.60 2.58
CA VAL A 243 -12.43 9.33 2.19
C VAL A 243 -12.51 8.31 1.04
N ALA A 244 -11.65 8.44 0.03
CA ALA A 244 -11.60 7.49 -1.08
C ALA A 244 -11.30 6.07 -0.57
N SER A 245 -10.27 5.91 0.26
CA SER A 245 -9.88 4.59 0.78
C SER A 245 -10.92 3.95 1.68
N LEU A 246 -11.61 4.72 2.54
CA LEU A 246 -12.60 4.14 3.45
C LEU A 246 -13.94 3.87 2.75
N TYR A 247 -14.48 4.89 2.10
CA TYR A 247 -15.86 4.87 1.63
C TYR A 247 -15.97 4.40 0.20
N LEU A 248 -15.16 4.95 -0.72
CA LEU A 248 -15.26 4.61 -2.14
C LEU A 248 -14.70 3.21 -2.42
N TRP A 249 -13.52 2.88 -1.91
CA TRP A 249 -12.82 1.65 -2.28
C TRP A 249 -13.29 0.40 -1.55
N ILE A 250 -13.79 0.54 -0.32
CA ILE A 250 -14.09 -0.62 0.53
C ILE A 250 -15.58 -0.66 0.89
N LEU A 251 -16.14 0.41 1.48
CA LEU A 251 -17.54 0.38 1.92
C LEU A 251 -18.51 0.21 0.76
N ILE A 252 -18.36 1.02 -0.30
CA ILE A 252 -19.25 0.97 -1.47
C ILE A 252 -18.69 0.14 -2.62
N ALA A 253 -17.62 -0.63 -2.38
CA ALA A 253 -16.92 -1.44 -3.38
C ALA A 253 -17.87 -2.33 -4.21
N ARG A 254 -18.97 -2.76 -3.58
CA ARG A 254 -19.95 -3.71 -4.13
C ARG A 254 -21.11 -3.06 -4.89
N ILE A 255 -21.20 -1.72 -4.90
CA ILE A 255 -22.27 -1.04 -5.64
C ILE A 255 -22.14 -1.28 -7.15
N ASN A 256 -20.91 -1.36 -7.65
CA ASN A 256 -20.63 -1.66 -9.05
C ASN A 256 -19.52 -2.73 -9.15
N PRO A 257 -19.77 -3.92 -9.72
CA PRO A 257 -18.75 -4.97 -9.81
C PRO A 257 -17.51 -4.55 -10.62
N LEU A 258 -17.67 -3.68 -11.62
CA LEU A 258 -16.56 -3.15 -12.42
C LEU A 258 -15.58 -2.33 -11.56
N TRP A 259 -16.06 -1.76 -10.45
CA TRP A 259 -15.24 -0.98 -9.56
C TRP A 259 -14.19 -1.81 -8.82
N LEU A 260 -14.51 -3.07 -8.50
CA LEU A 260 -13.57 -4.00 -7.85
C LEU A 260 -12.32 -4.25 -8.70
N LEU A 261 -12.43 -4.15 -10.03
CA LEU A 261 -11.31 -4.31 -10.96
C LEU A 261 -10.36 -3.10 -10.94
N VAL A 262 -10.87 -1.91 -10.63
CA VAL A 262 -10.12 -0.64 -10.73
C VAL A 262 -9.47 -0.26 -9.40
N VAL A 263 -10.11 -0.57 -8.28
CA VAL A 263 -9.64 -0.21 -6.92
C VAL A 263 -8.16 -0.59 -6.67
N PRO A 264 -7.66 -1.80 -7.01
CA PRO A 264 -6.27 -2.16 -6.77
C PRO A 264 -5.27 -1.21 -7.45
N ALA A 265 -5.57 -0.74 -8.67
CA ALA A 265 -4.72 0.20 -9.38
C ALA A 265 -4.68 1.58 -8.68
N LEU A 266 -5.83 2.07 -8.21
CA LEU A 266 -5.92 3.35 -7.49
C LEU A 266 -5.21 3.30 -6.13
N HIS A 267 -5.38 2.20 -5.40
CA HIS A 267 -4.64 1.94 -4.16
C HIS A 267 -3.13 1.92 -4.38
N SER A 268 -2.69 1.24 -5.44
CA SER A 268 -1.27 1.14 -5.80
C SER A 268 -0.69 2.51 -6.17
N LEU A 269 -1.44 3.33 -6.90
CA LEU A 269 -1.02 4.68 -7.28
C LEU A 269 -0.77 5.58 -6.07
N GLN A 270 -1.65 5.49 -5.05
CA GLN A 270 -1.50 6.21 -3.79
C GLN A 270 -0.19 5.84 -3.08
N TYR A 271 0.18 4.56 -3.07
CA TYR A 271 1.43 4.10 -2.51
C TYR A 271 2.65 4.54 -3.32
N LEU A 272 2.60 4.39 -4.64
CA LEU A 272 3.71 4.75 -5.54
C LEU A 272 4.09 6.22 -5.40
N ALA A 273 3.14 7.12 -5.15
CA ALA A 273 3.45 8.51 -4.86
C ALA A 273 4.41 8.66 -3.67
N VAL A 274 4.12 7.98 -2.55
CA VAL A 274 4.96 8.03 -1.34
C VAL A 274 6.31 7.38 -1.59
N VAL A 275 6.31 6.22 -2.22
CA VAL A 275 7.52 5.43 -2.47
C VAL A 275 8.47 6.11 -3.42
N TRP A 276 7.98 6.66 -4.54
CA TRP A 276 8.82 7.37 -5.48
C TRP A 276 9.36 8.67 -4.90
N ARG A 277 8.58 9.38 -4.06
CA ARG A 277 9.10 10.55 -3.34
C ARG A 277 10.21 10.15 -2.37
N TYR A 278 9.96 9.13 -1.54
CA TYR A 278 10.92 8.61 -0.59
C TYR A 278 12.22 8.17 -1.29
N GLN A 279 12.12 7.35 -2.34
CA GLN A 279 13.28 6.82 -3.05
C GLN A 279 14.04 7.92 -3.80
N THR A 280 13.35 8.89 -4.39
CA THR A 280 14.01 10.06 -5.00
C THR A 280 14.85 10.82 -3.98
N ASN A 281 14.34 11.00 -2.76
CA ASN A 281 15.05 11.69 -1.70
C ASN A 281 16.21 10.87 -1.12
N VAL A 282 16.11 9.53 -1.11
CA VAL A 282 17.23 8.64 -0.78
C VAL A 282 18.37 8.83 -1.79
N GLU A 283 18.06 8.75 -3.09
CA GLU A 283 19.10 8.84 -4.12
C GLU A 283 19.72 10.23 -4.23
N ARG A 284 18.98 11.29 -3.86
CA ARG A 284 19.49 12.66 -3.76
C ARG A 284 20.44 12.90 -2.59
N ASP A 285 20.38 12.08 -1.54
CA ASP A 285 21.24 12.21 -0.35
C ASP A 285 22.62 11.56 -0.54
N VAL A 286 22.84 10.89 -1.67
CA VAL A 286 24.14 10.28 -2.03
C VAL A 286 25.09 11.36 -2.58
N SER A 287 26.37 11.29 -2.23
CA SER A 287 27.37 12.32 -2.52
C SER A 287 27.52 12.67 -4.01
N ASP A 288 27.38 11.68 -4.90
CA ASP A 288 27.50 11.83 -6.35
C ASP A 288 26.14 12.03 -7.05
N ALA A 289 25.05 12.29 -6.30
CA ALA A 289 23.69 12.34 -6.83
C ALA A 289 23.52 13.31 -8.01
N ALA A 290 24.18 14.47 -7.95
CA ALA A 290 24.09 15.52 -8.96
C ALA A 290 25.11 15.36 -10.10
N SER A 291 26.02 14.39 -10.00
CA SER A 291 27.01 14.16 -11.05
C SER A 291 26.40 13.51 -12.28
N ASP A 292 27.10 13.65 -13.41
CA ASP A 292 26.71 13.02 -14.66
C ASP A 292 26.99 11.51 -14.63
N PRO A 293 26.11 10.70 -15.24
CA PRO A 293 26.31 9.26 -15.32
C PRO A 293 27.39 8.86 -16.31
N GLU A 294 28.05 7.75 -16.00
CA GLU A 294 28.95 7.05 -16.91
C GLU A 294 28.27 5.73 -17.34
N PRO A 295 28.22 5.39 -18.64
CA PRO A 295 28.76 6.14 -19.80
C PRO A 295 27.96 7.41 -20.17
N LYS A 296 28.61 8.39 -20.81
CA LYS A 296 28.03 9.70 -21.18
C LYS A 296 26.74 9.63 -22.00
N ILE A 297 26.50 8.55 -22.74
CA ILE A 297 25.24 8.37 -23.49
C ILE A 297 24.00 8.40 -22.58
N LEU A 298 24.16 8.04 -21.30
CA LEU A 298 23.08 8.06 -20.32
C LEU A 298 22.80 9.45 -19.73
N SER A 299 23.62 10.46 -20.03
CA SER A 299 23.43 11.83 -19.50
C SER A 299 22.13 12.48 -19.97
N VAL A 300 21.57 12.02 -21.10
CA VAL A 300 20.26 12.44 -21.62
C VAL A 300 19.13 12.14 -20.62
N LEU A 301 19.30 11.12 -19.78
CA LEU A 301 18.34 10.76 -18.72
C LEU A 301 18.50 11.63 -17.45
N GLY A 302 19.49 12.52 -17.45
CA GLY A 302 19.78 13.48 -16.40
C GLY A 302 20.80 12.96 -15.37
N PRO A 303 20.88 13.60 -14.19
CA PRO A 303 21.88 13.30 -13.17
C PRO A 303 21.72 11.88 -12.60
N ARG A 304 22.80 11.33 -12.02
CA ARG A 304 22.88 9.94 -11.52
C ARG A 304 21.72 9.53 -10.61
N TYR A 305 21.21 10.42 -9.76
CA TYR A 305 20.07 10.07 -8.90
C TYR A 305 18.83 9.65 -9.70
N ARG A 306 18.58 10.27 -10.86
CA ARG A 306 17.42 9.93 -11.71
C ARG A 306 17.56 8.54 -12.32
N LEU A 307 18.77 8.18 -12.73
CA LEU A 307 19.05 6.82 -13.22
C LEU A 307 18.90 5.77 -12.14
N ARG A 308 19.32 6.07 -10.90
CA ARG A 308 19.12 5.14 -9.77
C ARG A 308 17.64 4.99 -9.40
N VAL A 309 16.86 6.06 -9.48
CA VAL A 309 15.39 5.99 -9.35
C VAL A 309 14.77 5.19 -10.51
N LEU A 310 15.22 5.41 -11.74
CA LEU A 310 14.76 4.63 -12.89
C LEU A 310 15.10 3.15 -12.75
N GLY A 311 16.32 2.82 -12.32
CA GLY A 311 16.74 1.47 -12.00
C GLY A 311 15.91 0.83 -10.89
N PHE A 312 15.54 1.60 -9.86
CA PHE A 312 14.60 1.15 -8.83
C PHE A 312 13.22 0.82 -9.42
N ILE A 313 12.68 1.69 -10.28
CA ILE A 313 11.38 1.50 -10.96
C ILE A 313 11.41 0.25 -11.85
N ILE A 314 12.41 0.13 -12.73
CA ILE A 314 12.60 -1.02 -13.62
C ILE A 314 12.78 -2.31 -12.80
N GLY A 315 13.61 -2.28 -11.76
CA GLY A 315 13.81 -3.40 -10.85
C GLY A 315 12.51 -3.82 -10.16
N GLY A 316 11.68 -2.85 -9.75
CA GLY A 316 10.35 -3.14 -9.19
C GLY A 316 9.41 -3.77 -10.21
N GLY A 317 9.41 -3.29 -11.45
CA GLY A 317 8.64 -3.90 -12.54
C GLY A 317 9.08 -5.34 -12.82
N ALA A 318 10.39 -5.58 -12.92
CA ALA A 318 10.95 -6.91 -13.13
C ALA A 318 10.62 -7.87 -11.97
N LEU A 319 10.85 -7.44 -10.72
CA LEU A 319 10.50 -8.23 -9.53
C LEU A 319 8.98 -8.50 -9.44
N GLY A 320 8.17 -7.53 -9.81
CA GLY A 320 6.72 -7.67 -9.89
C GLY A 320 6.31 -8.74 -10.90
N TYR A 321 6.87 -8.71 -12.12
CA TYR A 321 6.64 -9.74 -13.13
C TYR A 321 7.09 -11.13 -12.67
N LEU A 322 8.29 -11.21 -12.08
CA LEU A 322 8.82 -12.47 -11.55
C LEU A 322 7.87 -13.06 -10.51
N GLY A 323 7.42 -12.23 -9.55
CA GLY A 323 6.53 -12.64 -8.48
C GLY A 323 5.14 -13.06 -8.96
N PHE A 324 4.47 -12.25 -9.77
CA PHE A 324 3.07 -12.49 -10.13
C PHE A 324 2.88 -13.41 -11.33
N TRP A 325 3.90 -13.60 -12.19
CA TRP A 325 3.77 -14.38 -13.41
C TRP A 325 4.80 -15.49 -13.54
N LEU A 326 6.10 -15.16 -13.55
CA LEU A 326 7.11 -16.18 -13.89
C LEU A 326 7.18 -17.30 -12.84
N ILE A 327 7.28 -16.95 -11.56
CA ILE A 327 7.35 -17.93 -10.46
C ILE A 327 6.12 -18.84 -10.44
N PRO A 328 4.87 -18.34 -10.39
CA PRO A 328 3.71 -19.22 -10.37
C PRO A 328 3.57 -20.06 -11.63
N PHE A 329 3.94 -19.52 -12.81
CA PHE A 329 3.94 -20.28 -14.06
C PHE A 329 4.95 -21.44 -14.02
N VAL A 330 6.20 -21.16 -13.66
CA VAL A 330 7.27 -22.17 -13.56
C VAL A 330 6.90 -23.25 -12.53
N LEU A 331 6.39 -22.86 -11.36
CA LEU A 331 5.95 -23.83 -10.35
C LEU A 331 4.80 -24.71 -10.86
N THR A 332 3.83 -24.13 -11.57
CA THR A 332 2.72 -24.88 -12.16
C THR A 332 3.18 -25.87 -13.23
N ALA A 333 4.24 -25.54 -13.97
CA ALA A 333 4.81 -26.40 -15.00
C ALA A 333 5.70 -27.51 -14.43
N LEU A 334 6.46 -27.22 -13.37
CA LEU A 334 7.50 -28.11 -12.85
C LEU A 334 7.07 -28.97 -11.67
N VAL A 335 6.10 -28.54 -10.86
CA VAL A 335 5.68 -29.25 -9.65
C VAL A 335 4.41 -30.05 -9.96
N PRO A 336 4.45 -31.39 -9.92
CA PRO A 336 3.25 -32.21 -10.07
C PRO A 336 2.32 -32.04 -8.87
N TYR A 337 1.02 -31.90 -9.14
CA TYR A 337 -0.02 -31.89 -8.13
C TYR A 337 -1.36 -32.28 -8.75
N ASP A 338 -2.34 -32.63 -7.90
CA ASP A 338 -3.68 -33.00 -8.37
C ASP A 338 -4.46 -31.75 -8.80
N LYS A 339 -4.53 -31.52 -10.12
CA LYS A 339 -5.25 -30.39 -10.72
C LYS A 339 -6.77 -30.54 -10.64
N GLN A 340 -7.30 -31.76 -10.47
CA GLN A 340 -8.73 -31.97 -10.31
C GLN A 340 -9.19 -31.53 -8.91
N VAL A 341 -8.35 -31.76 -7.90
CA VAL A 341 -8.63 -31.37 -6.51
C VAL A 341 -8.25 -29.91 -6.23
N LEU A 342 -7.06 -29.48 -6.63
CA LEU A 342 -6.48 -28.18 -6.23
C LEU A 342 -6.63 -27.08 -7.30
N GLY A 343 -7.21 -27.40 -8.46
CA GLY A 343 -7.39 -26.47 -9.58
C GLY A 343 -6.13 -26.25 -10.41
N SER A 344 -6.27 -25.80 -11.66
CA SER A 344 -5.14 -25.63 -12.59
C SER A 344 -4.21 -24.45 -12.28
N SER A 345 -4.59 -23.60 -11.31
CA SER A 345 -3.92 -22.35 -10.96
C SER A 345 -3.43 -22.28 -9.50
N LEU A 346 -3.17 -23.43 -8.88
CA LEU A 346 -2.76 -23.53 -7.47
C LEU A 346 -1.59 -22.60 -7.11
N PHE A 347 -0.50 -22.63 -7.88
CA PHE A 347 0.67 -21.81 -7.54
C PHE A 347 0.44 -20.33 -7.81
N PHE A 348 -0.41 -19.99 -8.79
CA PHE A 348 -0.83 -18.61 -8.97
C PHE A 348 -1.60 -18.12 -7.74
N PHE A 349 -2.56 -18.90 -7.24
CA PHE A 349 -3.29 -18.61 -6.00
C PHE A 349 -2.35 -18.44 -4.80
N ILE A 350 -1.44 -19.41 -4.58
CA ILE A 350 -0.51 -19.40 -3.45
C ILE A 350 0.38 -18.16 -3.50
N VAL A 351 1.05 -17.92 -4.62
CA VAL A 351 2.01 -16.82 -4.74
C VAL A 351 1.30 -15.47 -4.67
N LEU A 352 0.13 -15.33 -5.30
CA LEU A 352 -0.66 -14.11 -5.22
C LEU A 352 -1.06 -13.77 -3.79
N ILE A 353 -1.62 -14.73 -3.04
CA ILE A 353 -2.01 -14.50 -1.65
C ILE A 353 -0.79 -14.27 -0.78
N PHE A 354 0.30 -15.01 -1.02
CA PHE A 354 1.54 -14.83 -0.30
C PHE A 354 2.03 -13.40 -0.42
N ILE A 355 2.16 -12.89 -1.64
CA ILE A 355 2.64 -11.54 -1.90
C ILE A 355 1.70 -10.52 -1.27
N ASN A 356 0.38 -10.65 -1.46
CA ASN A 356 -0.62 -9.73 -0.90
C ASN A 356 -0.52 -9.67 0.63
N VAL A 357 -0.69 -10.80 1.30
CA VAL A 357 -0.73 -10.83 2.77
C VAL A 357 0.61 -10.37 3.35
N HIS A 358 1.74 -10.86 2.82
CA HIS A 358 3.07 -10.50 3.32
C HIS A 358 3.35 -9.01 3.16
N HIS A 359 3.02 -8.39 2.02
CA HIS A 359 3.25 -6.96 1.83
C HIS A 359 2.48 -6.10 2.85
N TYR A 360 1.27 -6.50 3.25
CA TYR A 360 0.52 -5.79 4.29
C TYR A 360 1.30 -5.70 5.61
N PHE A 361 2.05 -6.77 5.96
CA PHE A 361 2.94 -6.78 7.11
C PHE A 361 4.17 -5.90 6.88
N LEU A 362 4.80 -5.97 5.70
CA LEU A 362 5.98 -5.15 5.39
C LEU A 362 5.66 -3.65 5.54
N ASP A 363 4.57 -3.20 4.92
CA ASP A 363 4.17 -1.78 4.94
C ASP A 363 3.77 -1.29 6.34
N ASN A 364 3.15 -2.16 7.17
CA ASN A 364 2.83 -1.84 8.56
C ASN A 364 4.07 -1.58 9.44
N VAL A 365 5.25 -2.02 9.00
CA VAL A 365 6.52 -1.78 9.68
C VAL A 365 7.23 -0.57 9.09
N MET A 366 7.37 -0.50 7.77
CA MET A 366 8.20 0.52 7.12
C MET A 366 7.68 1.94 7.34
N TRP A 367 6.39 2.17 7.19
CA TRP A 367 5.81 3.52 7.15
C TRP A 367 5.47 4.08 8.54
N ARG A 368 6.01 3.49 9.60
CA ARG A 368 5.79 3.97 10.96
C ARG A 368 6.52 5.28 11.23
N ARG A 369 5.88 6.16 11.99
CA ARG A 369 6.46 7.44 12.46
C ARG A 369 7.82 7.27 13.15
N GLY A 370 8.03 6.17 13.87
CA GLY A 370 9.29 5.89 14.57
C GLY A 370 10.43 5.43 13.67
N ASN A 371 10.18 5.19 12.37
CA ASN A 371 11.23 4.77 11.45
C ASN A 371 12.10 5.97 11.04
N PRO A 372 13.40 5.99 11.40
CA PRO A 372 14.28 7.12 11.12
C PRO A 372 14.43 7.40 9.62
N GLU A 373 14.35 6.38 8.77
CA GLU A 373 14.47 6.57 7.32
C GLU A 373 13.25 7.30 6.76
N VAL A 374 12.03 7.02 7.25
CA VAL A 374 10.82 7.72 6.80
C VAL A 374 10.89 9.20 7.18
N SER A 375 11.25 9.51 8.43
CA SER A 375 11.43 10.89 8.87
C SER A 375 12.51 11.62 8.07
N LYS A 376 13.60 10.92 7.71
CA LYS A 376 14.71 11.51 6.96
C LYS A 376 14.36 11.75 5.49
N TYR A 377 13.67 10.83 4.82
CA TYR A 377 13.58 10.84 3.37
C TYR A 377 12.18 11.18 2.83
N LEU A 378 11.09 10.97 3.56
CA LEU A 378 9.76 11.25 3.01
C LEU A 378 9.42 12.75 3.01
N PHE A 379 9.84 13.48 4.05
CA PHE A 379 9.41 14.87 4.28
C PHE A 379 10.45 15.94 3.92
N ARG A 380 11.52 15.57 3.22
CA ARG A 380 12.54 16.50 2.69
C ARG A 380 12.12 17.12 1.38
#